data_AF-A0A3M0XDH1-F1
#
_entry.id   AF-A0A3M0XDH1-F1
#
_cell.length_a   1.000
_cell.length_b   1.000
_cell.length_c   1.000
_cell.angle_alpha   90.00
_cell.angle_beta   90.00
_cell.angle_gamma   90.00
#
_symmetry.space_group_name_H-M   'P 1'
#
loop_
_entity.id
_entity.type
_entity.pdbx_description
1 polymer ?
#
loop_
_entity_poly.entity_id
_entity_poly.type
_entity_poly.pdbx_seq_one_letter_code
_entity_poly.pdbx_strand_id
1 'polypeptide(L)'
;MDNKKRIITKDLYFAAALAAYGGTIEEVDRSNPKEVRFTFDVAMIQPVMIRTVSGTVQAEPEDTDRLRLWFRSGSMWLPPSYPSSLRDIKALIYAR
;
A
#
# COMPACT_ATOMS: atom_id res chain seq x y z
N MET A 1 13.79 -5.33 -19.50
CA MET A 1 12.42 -4.78 -19.60
C MET A 1 11.82 -4.89 -18.22
N ASP A 2 12.08 -3.88 -17.37
CA ASP A 2 11.55 -3.85 -16.02
C ASP A 2 10.07 -3.48 -16.09
N ASN A 3 9.22 -4.48 -15.98
CA ASN A 3 7.78 -4.28 -15.83
C ASN A 3 7.58 -3.68 -14.42
N LYS A 4 7.74 -2.36 -14.30
CA LYS A 4 7.64 -1.63 -13.03
C LYS A 4 6.30 -1.98 -12.38
N LYS A 5 6.33 -2.71 -11.28
CA LYS A 5 5.14 -3.08 -10.50
C LYS A 5 4.62 -1.79 -9.87
N ARG A 6 3.66 -1.16 -10.55
CA ARG A 6 3.03 0.07 -10.09
C ARG A 6 1.65 -0.23 -9.53
N ILE A 7 1.32 0.39 -8.40
CA ILE A 7 -0.02 0.31 -7.80
C ILE A 7 -0.63 1.70 -7.75
N ILE A 8 -1.80 1.85 -8.37
CA ILE A 8 -2.57 3.09 -8.36
C ILE A 8 -3.76 2.94 -7.42
N THR A 9 -3.82 3.68 -6.31
CA THR A 9 -4.91 3.55 -5.34
C THR A 9 -5.49 4.88 -4.92
N LYS A 10 -6.80 4.88 -4.64
CA LYS A 10 -7.55 6.00 -4.01
C LYS A 10 -7.89 5.69 -2.55
N ASP A 11 -7.66 4.45 -2.13
CA ASP A 11 -7.90 4.00 -0.76
C ASP A 11 -6.73 4.46 0.12
N LEU A 12 -7.03 5.40 1.03
CA LEU A 12 -6.10 5.98 1.98
C LEU A 12 -5.42 4.93 2.86
N TYR A 13 -6.18 3.95 3.34
CA TYR A 13 -5.66 2.95 4.27
C TYR A 13 -4.80 1.93 3.53
N PHE A 14 -5.19 1.57 2.31
CA PHE A 14 -4.35 0.74 1.46
C PHE A 14 -3.05 1.47 1.05
N ALA A 15 -3.11 2.75 0.72
CA ALA A 15 -1.92 3.57 0.45
C ALA A 15 -0.96 3.60 1.66
N ALA A 16 -1.50 3.76 2.86
CA ALA A 16 -0.72 3.69 4.10
C ALA A 16 -0.09 2.32 4.33
N ALA A 17 -0.79 1.23 3.95
CA ALA A 17 -0.26 -0.11 4.06
C ALA A 17 0.91 -0.34 3.09
N LEU A 18 0.76 0.08 1.83
CA LEU A 18 1.84 0.02 0.84
C LEU A 18 3.08 0.78 1.32
N ALA A 19 2.89 2.00 1.82
CA ALA A 19 3.98 2.81 2.39
C ALA A 19 4.63 2.13 3.61
N ALA A 20 3.85 1.55 4.51
CA ALA A 20 4.36 0.88 5.70
C ALA A 20 5.24 -0.34 5.38
N TYR A 21 4.94 -1.01 4.26
CA TYR A 21 5.72 -2.12 3.73
C TYR A 21 6.89 -1.68 2.82
N GLY A 22 7.17 -0.38 2.71
CA GLY A 22 8.31 0.14 1.94
C GLY A 22 8.00 0.52 0.49
N GLY A 23 6.73 0.54 0.10
CA GLY A 23 6.31 1.09 -1.19
C GLY A 23 6.62 2.58 -1.28
N THR A 24 7.19 3.01 -2.41
CA THR A 24 7.58 4.40 -2.63
C THR A 24 6.49 5.12 -3.43
N ILE A 25 6.07 6.30 -2.99
CA ILE A 25 5.11 7.13 -3.73
C ILE A 25 5.84 7.77 -4.91
N GLU A 26 5.42 7.45 -6.13
CA GLU A 26 5.90 8.11 -7.35
C GLU A 26 5.08 9.36 -7.66
N GLU A 27 3.77 9.35 -7.40
CA GLU A 27 2.86 10.44 -7.77
C GLU A 27 1.67 10.55 -6.81
N VAL A 28 1.22 11.79 -6.58
CA VAL A 28 -0.04 12.12 -5.88
C VAL A 28 -0.87 13.05 -6.76
N ASP A 29 -1.87 12.51 -7.43
CA ASP A 29 -2.81 13.27 -8.25
C ASP A 29 -3.95 13.81 -7.36
N ARG A 30 -4.03 15.15 -7.30
CA ARG A 30 -5.02 15.93 -6.54
C ARG A 30 -5.91 16.78 -7.45
N SER A 31 -5.94 16.50 -8.75
CA SER A 31 -6.73 17.25 -9.74
C SER A 31 -8.23 17.23 -9.43
N ASN A 32 -8.72 16.16 -8.80
CA ASN A 32 -10.09 16.05 -8.31
C ASN A 32 -10.16 16.35 -6.80
N PRO A 33 -10.80 17.44 -6.36
CA PRO A 33 -10.90 17.77 -4.94
C PRO A 33 -11.73 16.76 -4.11
N LYS A 34 -12.49 15.87 -4.77
CA LYS A 34 -13.24 14.79 -4.11
C LYS A 34 -12.45 13.49 -4.03
N GLU A 35 -11.31 13.39 -4.70
CA GLU A 35 -10.59 12.14 -4.87
C GLU A 35 -9.09 12.38 -5.07
N VAL A 36 -8.29 11.93 -4.10
CA VAL A 36 -6.83 11.87 -4.25
C VAL A 36 -6.43 10.49 -4.73
N ARG A 37 -5.54 10.43 -5.72
CA ARG A 37 -5.01 9.18 -6.28
C ARG A 37 -3.51 9.11 -6.07
N PHE A 38 -3.06 8.00 -5.52
CA PHE A 38 -1.65 7.72 -5.26
C PHE A 38 -1.13 6.69 -6.24
N THR A 39 0.03 6.95 -6.83
CA THR A 39 0.78 5.98 -7.62
C THR A 39 2.01 5.56 -6.81
N PHE A 40 2.14 4.25 -6.56
CA PHE A 40 3.25 3.65 -5.85
C PHE A 40 4.11 2.82 -6.79
N ASP A 41 5.43 2.95 -6.64
CA ASP A 41 6.38 1.91 -7.02
C ASP A 41 6.45 0.87 -5.89
N VAL A 42 6.16 -0.38 -6.23
CA VAL A 42 6.18 -1.49 -5.27
C VAL A 42 7.31 -2.49 -5.52
N ALA A 43 8.31 -2.12 -6.32
CA ALA A 43 9.47 -2.97 -6.59
C ALA A 43 10.24 -3.37 -5.31
N MET A 44 10.20 -2.52 -4.28
CA MET A 44 10.90 -2.73 -3.00
C MET A 44 9.95 -2.97 -1.82
N ILE A 45 8.70 -3.34 -2.07
CA ILE A 45 7.81 -3.75 -0.97
C ILE A 45 8.40 -4.99 -0.30
N GLN A 46 8.51 -4.92 1.03
CA GLN A 46 8.91 -6.03 1.86
C GLN A 46 7.84 -7.13 1.83
N PRO A 47 8.22 -8.40 2.03
CA PRO A 47 7.26 -9.49 2.11
C PRO A 47 6.17 -9.22 3.15
N VAL A 48 4.93 -9.52 2.78
CA VAL A 48 3.76 -9.26 3.64
C VAL A 48 3.45 -10.47 4.49
N MET A 49 3.02 -10.23 5.73
CA MET A 49 2.60 -11.31 6.63
C MET A 49 1.08 -11.52 6.48
N ILE A 50 0.67 -12.72 6.10
CA ILE A 50 -0.72 -13.10 5.83
C ILE A 50 -1.20 -14.09 6.88
N ARG A 51 -2.33 -13.79 7.51
CA ARG A 51 -3.05 -14.71 8.40
C ARG A 51 -3.88 -15.69 7.56
N THR A 52 -3.63 -16.97 7.74
CA THR A 52 -4.35 -18.08 7.10
C THR A 52 -4.98 -18.98 8.18
N VAL A 53 -5.78 -19.96 7.76
CA VAL A 53 -6.35 -20.96 8.67
C VAL A 53 -5.29 -21.82 9.39
N SER A 54 -4.11 -21.97 8.79
CA SER A 54 -3.02 -22.81 9.30
C SER A 54 -1.96 -22.03 10.09
N GLY A 55 -2.14 -20.70 10.24
CA GLY A 55 -1.18 -19.83 10.90
C GLY A 55 -0.82 -18.60 10.06
N THR A 56 0.29 -17.95 10.40
CA THR A 56 0.79 -16.77 9.66
C THR A 56 1.87 -17.20 8.69
N VAL A 57 1.75 -16.78 7.43
CA VAL A 57 2.73 -17.05 6.37
C VAL A 57 3.26 -15.74 5.82
N GLN A 58 4.51 -15.76 5.34
CA GLN A 58 5.09 -14.67 4.59
C GLN A 58 4.77 -14.87 3.11
N ALA A 59 4.27 -13.83 2.44
CA ALA A 59 3.98 -13.86 1.02
C ALA A 59 4.75 -12.75 0.31
N GLU A 60 5.43 -13.11 -0.77
CA GLU A 60 6.07 -12.15 -1.64
C GLU A 60 4.99 -11.28 -2.33
N PRO A 61 5.18 -9.97 -2.41
CA PRO A 61 4.24 -9.01 -3.02
C PRO A 61 4.31 -9.07 -4.54
N GLU A 62 4.25 -10.28 -5.12
CA GLU A 62 4.54 -10.48 -6.53
C GLU A 62 3.43 -9.95 -7.44
N ASP A 63 2.21 -9.94 -6.92
CA ASP A 63 0.97 -9.58 -7.60
C ASP A 63 0.24 -8.46 -6.82
N THR A 64 0.04 -7.34 -7.49
CA THR A 64 -0.60 -6.14 -6.95
C THR A 64 -2.07 -6.36 -6.60
N ASP A 65 -2.77 -7.24 -7.32
CA ASP A 65 -4.17 -7.55 -7.07
C ASP A 65 -4.33 -8.42 -5.82
N ARG A 66 -3.38 -9.33 -5.60
CA ARG A 66 -3.31 -10.11 -4.35
C ARG A 66 -3.09 -9.24 -3.12
N LEU A 67 -2.22 -8.24 -3.20
CA LEU A 67 -2.02 -7.29 -2.09
C LEU A 67 -3.33 -6.58 -1.71
N ARG A 68 -4.08 -6.10 -2.71
CA ARG A 68 -5.40 -5.49 -2.46
C ARG A 68 -6.37 -6.47 -1.82
N LEU A 69 -6.40 -7.71 -2.34
CA LEU A 69 -7.29 -8.74 -1.84
C LEU A 69 -7.01 -9.04 -0.37
N TRP A 70 -5.74 -9.30 -0.01
CA TRP A 70 -5.35 -9.61 1.36
C TRP A 70 -5.59 -8.45 2.33
N PHE A 71 -5.37 -7.22 1.88
CA PHE A 71 -5.69 -6.04 2.68
C PHE A 71 -7.21 -5.96 2.94
N ARG A 72 -8.02 -6.06 1.87
CA ARG A 72 -9.49 -5.97 1.98
C ARG A 72 -10.11 -7.12 2.77
N SER A 73 -9.55 -8.32 2.69
CA SER A 73 -10.02 -9.47 3.46
C SER A 73 -9.63 -9.41 4.93
N GLY A 74 -8.81 -8.42 5.34
CA GLY A 74 -8.26 -8.33 6.70
C GLY A 74 -7.24 -9.44 7.02
N SER A 75 -6.79 -10.18 6.01
CA SER A 75 -5.81 -11.26 6.17
C SER A 75 -4.38 -10.73 6.24
N MET A 76 -4.12 -9.54 5.70
CA MET A 76 -2.81 -8.91 5.74
C MET A 76 -2.56 -8.28 7.11
N TRP A 77 -1.47 -8.68 7.78
CA TRP A 77 -0.97 -7.98 8.95
C TRP A 77 -0.46 -6.60 8.56
N LEU A 78 -0.50 -5.65 9.48
CA LEU A 78 0.03 -4.30 9.24
C LEU A 78 1.29 -4.12 10.09
N PRO A 79 2.41 -3.64 9.51
CA PRO A 79 3.63 -3.40 10.26
C PRO A 79 3.43 -2.37 11.39
N PRO A 80 4.24 -2.38 12.46
CA PRO A 80 4.17 -1.37 13.52
C PRO A 80 4.35 0.08 13.03
N SER A 81 4.98 0.28 11.87
CA SER A 81 5.14 1.59 11.21
C SER A 81 3.84 2.13 10.60
N TYR A 82 2.81 1.29 10.41
CA TYR A 82 1.57 1.64 9.72
C TYR A 82 0.88 2.91 10.26
N PRO A 83 0.77 3.15 11.59
CA PRO A 83 0.17 4.38 12.10
C PRO A 83 0.92 5.65 11.67
N SER A 84 2.24 5.58 11.58
CA SER A 84 3.09 6.67 11.08
C SER A 84 2.87 6.87 9.58
N SER A 85 2.91 5.79 8.79
CA SER A 85 2.63 5.84 7.35
C SER A 85 1.25 6.41 7.04
N LEU A 86 0.23 6.05 7.84
CA LEU A 86 -1.12 6.62 7.68
C LEU A 86 -1.14 8.13 7.94
N ARG A 87 -0.38 8.61 8.92
CA ARG A 87 -0.24 10.05 9.19
C ARG A 87 0.43 10.76 8.01
N ASP A 88 1.48 10.16 7.46
CA ASP A 88 2.24 10.73 6.34
C ASP A 88 1.39 10.79 5.07
N ILE A 89 0.68 9.69 4.73
CA ILE A 89 -0.25 9.69 3.59
C ILE A 89 -1.36 10.73 3.78
N LYS A 90 -1.93 10.85 4.99
CA LYS A 90 -2.92 11.90 5.27
C LYS A 90 -2.33 13.30 5.07
N ALA A 91 -1.10 13.55 5.53
CA ALA A 91 -0.45 14.84 5.32
C ALA A 91 -0.30 15.16 3.83
N LEU A 92 -0.01 14.16 2.99
CA LEU A 92 0.05 14.35 1.54
C LEU A 92 -1.29 14.68 0.90
N ILE A 93 -2.43 14.37 1.51
CA ILE A 93 -3.74 14.79 0.98
C ILE A 93 -3.95 16.31 1.16
N TYR A 94 -3.46 16.84 2.28
CA TYR A 94 -3.69 18.23 2.69
C TYR A 94 -2.51 19.17 2.45
N ALA A 95 -1.35 18.63 2.04
CA ALA A 95 -0.18 19.41 1.65
C ALA A 95 -0.53 20.25 0.41
N ARG A 96 -0.44 21.58 0.57
CA ARG A 96 -0.65 22.58 -0.48
C ARG A 96 0.59 22.71 -1.35
#